data_AF-A0A0G0EDR8-F1
#
_entry.id   AF-A0A0G0EDR8-F1
#
_cell.length_a   1.000
_cell.length_b   1.000
_cell.length_c   1.000
_cell.angle_alpha   90.00
_cell.angle_beta   90.00
_cell.angle_gamma   90.00
#
_symmetry.space_group_name_H-M   'P 1'
#
loop_
_entity.id
_entity.type
_entity.pdbx_description
1 polymer ?
#
loop_
_entity_poly.entity_id
_entity_poly.type
_entity_poly.pdbx_seq_one_letter_code
_entity_poly.pdbx_strand_id
1 'polypeptide(L)'
;MQEPFGETLGPKIITKTGQEQSPYQEQKELQGKNKFERLIVFGQGPVKPVLLENELTIDQKTEWQNFKKDSLHNKEPNFRVVEGSVYLSQLEDIDKRVDLKNNEKKQLKELKRQEWQRLGRFALNRWGRENALAAGLSLYLGITDKVILSGGQTIPDWAKSFLPPERLQSWPSEAKLMKDIIVRRFGDMYFKKHGKSIEAVLDIEDGSTNTLLNFTNSIVKEPSLISPNNINGLLATDFHMNRCQILSELFMVRSEPNFNVKAQSILEQRAKIRRKIKYQEMQKWLTDIENNPDLKLDRIPGEKRWTKGLTDPEFTSYFMTYFSVFNTPETIPILQNAINLLKDPKRIELVREDFQKVGLNFDHFSEEDLLKLSKENRDKFNQLIEGLKKIPRTMPPEEK
;
A
#
# COMPACT_ATOMS: atom_id res chain seq x y z
N MET A 1 16.35 33.00 -11.58
CA MET A 1 16.58 31.98 -12.61
C MET A 1 15.27 31.77 -13.35
N GLN A 2 15.21 32.14 -14.63
CA GLN A 2 14.08 31.85 -15.49
C GLN A 2 14.15 30.35 -15.86
N GLU A 3 13.08 29.59 -15.60
CA GLU A 3 12.99 28.22 -16.10
C GLU A 3 13.05 28.27 -17.64
N PRO A 4 13.90 27.46 -18.29
CA PRO A 4 13.90 27.38 -19.75
C PRO A 4 12.50 26.98 -20.21
N PHE A 5 12.01 27.56 -21.31
CA PHE A 5 10.74 27.21 -21.95
C PHE A 5 10.59 25.69 -22.01
N GLY A 6 9.86 25.14 -21.04
CA GLY A 6 9.94 23.73 -20.70
C GLY A 6 9.26 22.89 -21.77
N GLU A 7 9.94 21.85 -22.23
CA GLU A 7 9.30 20.81 -23.03
C GLU A 7 8.01 20.34 -22.35
N THR A 8 6.91 20.33 -23.11
CA THR A 8 5.60 19.89 -22.63
C THR A 8 5.70 18.49 -22.04
N LEU A 9 5.11 18.29 -20.85
CA LEU A 9 5.20 17.01 -20.17
C LEU A 9 4.48 15.88 -20.94
N GLY A 10 5.26 14.86 -21.28
CA GLY A 10 4.76 13.59 -21.80
C GLY A 10 4.22 13.66 -23.23
N PRO A 11 3.65 12.55 -23.73
CA PRO A 11 3.14 12.49 -25.09
C PRO A 11 1.94 13.42 -25.28
N LYS A 12 2.01 14.22 -26.33
CA LYS A 12 0.90 15.01 -26.88
C LYS A 12 -0.15 14.09 -27.48
N ILE A 13 -1.42 14.48 -27.39
CA ILE A 13 -2.53 13.79 -28.06
C ILE A 13 -3.23 14.74 -29.00
N ILE A 14 -3.60 14.26 -30.18
CA ILE A 14 -4.44 15.02 -31.12
C ILE A 14 -5.88 14.56 -30.89
N THR A 15 -6.76 15.51 -30.56
CA THR A 15 -8.18 15.23 -30.36
C THR A 15 -8.90 14.98 -31.69
N LYS A 16 -10.13 14.47 -31.62
CA LYS A 16 -10.98 14.31 -32.81
C LYS A 16 -11.24 15.62 -33.57
N THR A 17 -11.11 16.77 -32.91
CA THR A 17 -11.27 18.11 -33.49
C THR A 17 -9.95 18.69 -34.02
N GLY A 18 -8.87 17.90 -34.05
CA GLY A 18 -7.54 18.34 -34.51
C GLY A 18 -6.74 19.16 -33.48
N GLN A 19 -7.33 19.47 -32.32
CA GLN A 19 -6.65 20.21 -31.26
C GLN A 19 -5.60 19.32 -30.58
N GLU A 20 -4.38 19.82 -30.46
CA GLU A 20 -3.31 19.22 -29.67
C GLU A 20 -3.55 19.45 -28.17
N GLN A 21 -3.41 18.41 -27.38
CA GLN A 21 -3.49 18.45 -25.92
C GLN A 21 -2.21 17.86 -25.32
N SER A 22 -1.83 18.36 -24.15
CA SER A 22 -0.65 17.92 -23.40
C SER A 22 -1.10 17.43 -22.02
N PRO A 23 -1.66 16.22 -21.93
CA PRO A 23 -2.52 15.88 -20.81
C PRO A 23 -1.81 15.75 -19.46
N TYR A 24 -0.50 15.51 -19.45
CA TYR A 24 0.29 15.50 -18.21
C TYR A 24 0.66 16.93 -17.78
N GLN A 25 0.92 17.81 -18.75
CA GLN A 25 1.15 19.23 -18.47
C GLN A 25 -0.11 19.87 -17.88
N GLU A 26 -1.26 19.66 -18.52
CA GLU A 26 -2.57 20.12 -18.03
C GLU A 26 -2.87 19.61 -16.61
N GLN A 27 -2.52 18.35 -16.32
CA GLN A 27 -2.71 17.81 -14.97
C GLN A 27 -1.78 18.44 -13.94
N LYS A 28 -0.50 18.66 -14.28
CA LYS A 28 0.46 19.34 -13.39
C LYS A 28 -0.03 20.73 -13.03
N GLU A 29 -0.52 21.48 -14.01
CA GLU A 29 -1.02 22.85 -13.82
C GLU A 29 -2.22 22.90 -12.87
N LEU A 30 -3.15 21.93 -12.98
CA LEU A 30 -4.33 21.85 -12.11
C LEU A 30 -4.02 21.43 -10.67
N GLN A 31 -2.91 20.73 -10.41
CA GLN A 31 -2.54 20.32 -9.05
C GLN A 31 -1.83 21.41 -8.24
N GLY A 32 -1.44 22.52 -8.89
CA GLY A 32 -0.77 23.62 -8.23
C GLY A 32 0.69 23.32 -7.88
N LYS A 33 1.25 24.11 -6.95
CA LYS A 33 2.68 24.09 -6.59
C LYS A 33 3.00 23.18 -5.40
N ASN A 34 2.03 22.42 -4.90
CA ASN A 34 2.23 21.58 -3.72
C ASN A 34 3.17 20.42 -4.10
N LYS A 35 4.32 20.35 -3.42
CA LYS A 35 5.35 19.36 -3.63
C LYS A 35 5.70 18.69 -2.32
N PHE A 36 5.79 17.37 -2.33
CA PHE A 36 6.24 16.55 -1.21
C PHE A 36 7.70 16.15 -1.44
N GLU A 37 8.49 16.08 -0.38
CA GLU A 37 9.80 15.45 -0.48
C GLU A 37 9.65 13.93 -0.63
N ARG A 38 8.73 13.36 0.15
CA ARG A 38 8.44 11.92 0.16
C ARG A 38 6.95 11.67 0.15
N LEU A 39 6.53 10.64 -0.57
CA LEU A 39 5.16 10.15 -0.61
C LEU A 39 5.12 8.69 -0.16
N ILE A 40 4.46 8.43 0.96
CA ILE A 40 4.24 7.05 1.45
C ILE A 40 3.01 6.49 0.76
N VAL A 41 3.16 5.36 0.08
CA VAL A 41 2.10 4.70 -0.68
C VAL A 41 1.76 3.38 -0.03
N PHE A 42 0.51 3.24 0.38
CA PHE A 42 0.03 2.06 1.09
C PHE A 42 -0.48 0.99 0.13
N GLY A 43 0.01 -0.22 0.31
CA GLY A 43 -0.52 -1.42 -0.30
C GLY A 43 -1.99 -1.62 0.05
N GLN A 44 -2.69 -2.33 -0.82
CA GLN A 44 -4.05 -2.78 -0.61
C GLN A 44 -4.06 -4.27 -0.89
N GLY A 45 -3.96 -5.09 0.16
CA GLY A 45 -3.96 -6.54 0.04
C GLY A 45 -5.37 -7.14 -0.10
N PRO A 46 -5.46 -8.46 -0.32
CA PRO A 46 -4.34 -9.37 -0.53
C PRO A 46 -3.77 -9.35 -1.96
N VAL A 47 -2.56 -9.86 -2.15
CA VAL A 47 -2.02 -10.22 -3.47
C VAL A 47 -2.79 -11.42 -4.02
N LYS A 48 -3.23 -11.31 -5.27
CA LYS A 48 -4.09 -12.30 -5.93
C LYS A 48 -3.29 -13.48 -6.46
N PRO A 49 -3.70 -14.73 -6.20
CA PRO A 49 -3.20 -15.88 -6.95
C PRO A 49 -3.49 -15.75 -8.44
N VAL A 50 -2.47 -16.07 -9.23
CA VAL A 50 -2.56 -16.20 -10.69
C VAL A 50 -2.86 -17.66 -11.04
N LEU A 51 -4.07 -17.90 -11.53
CA LEU A 51 -4.64 -19.22 -11.84
C LEU A 51 -4.81 -19.42 -13.36
N LEU A 52 -4.84 -20.68 -13.75
CA LEU A 52 -5.33 -21.14 -15.05
C LEU A 52 -6.80 -21.53 -14.93
N GLU A 53 -7.52 -21.52 -16.05
CA GLU A 53 -8.95 -21.81 -16.08
C GLU A 53 -9.31 -23.21 -15.55
N ASN A 54 -8.41 -24.19 -15.73
CA ASN A 54 -8.60 -25.55 -15.23
C ASN A 54 -8.33 -25.71 -13.73
N GLU A 55 -7.78 -24.70 -13.05
CA GLU A 55 -7.59 -24.69 -11.59
C GLU A 55 -8.79 -24.07 -10.84
N LEU A 56 -9.75 -23.49 -11.56
CA LEU A 56 -10.89 -22.82 -10.94
C LEU A 56 -11.95 -23.82 -10.44
N THR A 57 -12.44 -23.58 -9.24
CA THR A 57 -13.68 -24.21 -8.75
C THR A 57 -14.90 -23.72 -9.55
N ILE A 58 -16.04 -24.39 -9.40
CA ILE A 58 -17.30 -23.96 -10.07
C ILE A 58 -17.69 -22.55 -9.63
N ASP A 59 -17.56 -22.24 -8.35
CA ASP A 59 -17.87 -20.91 -7.81
C ASP A 59 -16.92 -19.84 -8.35
N GLN A 60 -15.62 -20.14 -8.38
CA GLN A 60 -14.62 -19.23 -8.96
C GLN A 60 -14.84 -19.00 -10.46
N LYS A 61 -15.25 -20.01 -11.22
CA LYS A 61 -15.64 -19.84 -12.63
C LYS A 61 -16.82 -18.88 -12.75
N THR A 62 -17.85 -19.04 -11.91
CA THR A 62 -19.02 -18.16 -11.90
C THR A 62 -18.65 -16.73 -11.54
N GLU A 63 -17.86 -16.54 -10.47
CA GLU A 63 -17.35 -15.25 -10.03
C GLU A 63 -16.54 -14.55 -11.14
N TRP A 64 -15.64 -15.28 -11.79
CA TRP A 64 -14.82 -14.77 -12.90
C TRP A 64 -15.67 -14.37 -14.11
N GLN A 65 -16.66 -15.18 -14.49
CA GLN A 65 -17.54 -14.87 -15.62
C GLN A 65 -18.44 -13.67 -15.34
N ASN A 66 -18.96 -13.53 -14.12
CA ASN A 66 -19.72 -12.35 -13.70
C ASN A 66 -18.85 -11.10 -13.77
N PHE A 67 -17.62 -11.19 -13.24
CA PHE A 67 -16.66 -10.10 -13.33
C PHE A 67 -16.34 -9.71 -14.79
N LYS A 68 -16.18 -10.67 -15.70
CA LYS A 68 -15.92 -10.37 -17.12
C LYS A 68 -17.10 -9.69 -17.82
N LYS A 69 -18.33 -10.06 -17.49
CA LYS A 69 -19.54 -9.45 -18.08
C LYS A 69 -19.64 -7.97 -17.77
N ASP A 70 -19.32 -7.59 -16.53
CA ASP A 70 -19.25 -6.19 -16.13
C ASP A 70 -18.09 -5.93 -15.15
N SER A 71 -16.89 -5.77 -15.72
CA SER A 71 -15.69 -5.52 -14.92
C SER A 71 -15.70 -4.15 -14.26
N LEU A 72 -16.57 -3.22 -14.67
CA LEU A 72 -16.60 -1.88 -14.11
C LEU A 72 -17.38 -1.86 -12.80
N HIS A 73 -18.54 -2.53 -12.76
CA HIS A 73 -19.47 -2.46 -11.62
C HIS A 73 -19.47 -3.70 -10.71
N ASN A 74 -18.70 -4.74 -11.02
CA ASN A 74 -18.58 -5.92 -10.17
C ASN A 74 -17.32 -5.90 -9.29
N LYS A 75 -17.45 -6.52 -8.11
CA LYS A 75 -16.33 -6.83 -7.22
C LYS A 75 -15.27 -7.61 -7.99
N GLU A 76 -14.03 -7.14 -7.91
CA GLU A 76 -12.93 -7.83 -8.56
C GLU A 76 -12.59 -9.10 -7.78
N PRO A 77 -12.54 -10.29 -8.42
CA PRO A 77 -12.30 -11.54 -7.72
C PRO A 77 -10.97 -11.55 -6.98
N ASN A 78 -10.87 -12.25 -5.85
CA ASN A 78 -9.62 -12.29 -5.07
C ASN A 78 -8.51 -13.15 -5.70
N PHE A 79 -8.70 -13.62 -6.94
CA PHE A 79 -7.74 -14.29 -7.81
C PHE A 79 -7.70 -13.63 -9.19
N ARG A 80 -6.75 -14.04 -10.04
CA ARG A 80 -6.67 -13.63 -11.44
C ARG A 80 -6.54 -14.86 -12.33
N VAL A 81 -7.30 -14.89 -13.42
CA VAL A 81 -7.13 -15.88 -14.47
C VAL A 81 -6.21 -15.31 -15.55
N VAL A 82 -5.21 -16.08 -15.95
CA VAL A 82 -4.36 -15.71 -17.09
C VAL A 82 -5.14 -15.97 -18.36
N GLU A 83 -5.51 -14.87 -19.02
CA GLU A 83 -6.21 -14.87 -20.30
C GLU A 83 -5.32 -14.18 -21.34
N GLY A 84 -5.35 -14.66 -22.58
CA GLY A 84 -4.65 -14.07 -23.72
C GLY A 84 -3.70 -15.04 -24.42
N SER A 85 -3.76 -15.01 -25.76
CA SER A 85 -3.02 -15.93 -26.63
C SER A 85 -1.52 -15.94 -26.35
N VAL A 86 -0.92 -14.77 -26.05
CA VAL A 86 0.52 -14.65 -25.79
C VAL A 86 0.97 -15.41 -24.53
N TYR A 87 0.16 -15.44 -23.47
CA TYR A 87 0.52 -16.16 -22.24
C TYR A 87 0.20 -17.64 -22.36
N LEU A 88 -0.96 -17.97 -22.94
CA LEU A 88 -1.37 -19.35 -23.13
C LEU A 88 -0.46 -20.08 -24.12
N SER A 89 0.01 -19.41 -25.18
CA SER A 89 0.97 -19.99 -26.12
C SER A 89 2.29 -20.38 -25.45
N GLN A 90 2.77 -19.61 -24.47
CA GLN A 90 3.97 -19.97 -23.71
C GLN A 90 3.81 -21.30 -22.95
N LEU A 91 2.60 -21.62 -22.49
CA LEU A 91 2.33 -22.89 -21.83
C LEU A 91 2.15 -24.04 -22.83
N GLU A 92 1.51 -23.76 -23.96
CA GLU A 92 1.37 -24.72 -25.06
C GLU A 92 2.73 -25.09 -25.66
N ASP A 93 3.63 -24.12 -25.80
CA ASP A 93 4.99 -24.35 -26.31
C ASP A 93 5.75 -25.31 -25.38
N ILE A 94 5.55 -25.20 -24.06
CA ILE A 94 6.10 -26.15 -23.08
C ILE A 94 5.47 -27.54 -23.26
N ASP A 95 4.18 -27.64 -23.53
CA ASP A 95 3.52 -28.94 -23.77
C ASP A 95 4.02 -29.63 -25.03
N LYS A 96 4.30 -28.86 -26.09
CA LYS A 96 4.78 -29.36 -27.39
C LYS A 96 6.24 -29.83 -27.36
N ARG A 97 7.01 -29.47 -26.34
CA ARG A 97 8.40 -29.92 -26.19
C ARG A 97 8.49 -31.43 -26.01
N VAL A 98 9.05 -32.12 -26.99
CA VAL A 98 9.24 -33.58 -26.97
C VAL A 98 10.44 -34.02 -26.14
N ASP A 99 11.36 -33.10 -25.85
CA ASP A 99 12.60 -33.33 -25.12
C ASP A 99 12.41 -33.35 -23.58
N LEU A 100 11.21 -33.00 -23.10
CA LEU A 100 10.90 -32.90 -21.67
C LEU A 100 9.94 -34.00 -21.20
N LYS A 101 10.21 -34.54 -20.02
CA LYS A 101 9.26 -35.41 -19.29
C LYS A 101 8.10 -34.60 -18.73
N ASN A 102 6.99 -35.28 -18.44
CA ASN A 102 5.78 -34.64 -17.90
C ASN A 102 6.03 -33.85 -16.60
N ASN A 103 6.88 -34.35 -15.71
CA ASN A 103 7.21 -33.64 -14.47
C ASN A 103 8.02 -32.36 -14.73
N GLU A 104 8.94 -32.36 -15.70
CA GLU A 104 9.73 -31.19 -16.08
C GLU A 104 8.84 -30.13 -16.74
N LYS A 105 7.90 -30.54 -17.60
CA LYS A 105 6.88 -29.65 -18.17
C LYS A 105 6.05 -28.99 -17.08
N LYS A 106 5.60 -29.76 -16.08
CA LYS A 106 4.84 -29.25 -14.93
C LYS A 106 5.64 -28.20 -14.16
N GLN A 107 6.93 -28.44 -13.90
CA GLN A 107 7.81 -27.50 -13.21
C GLN A 107 8.02 -26.22 -14.02
N LEU A 108 8.29 -26.32 -15.33
CA LEU A 108 8.46 -25.13 -16.19
C LEU A 108 7.19 -24.28 -16.28
N LYS A 109 6.02 -24.91 -16.36
CA LYS A 109 4.74 -24.19 -16.33
C LYS A 109 4.54 -23.46 -15.00
N GLU A 110 4.92 -24.09 -13.89
CA GLU A 110 4.86 -23.42 -12.58
C GLU A 110 5.84 -22.25 -12.49
N LEU A 111 7.05 -22.37 -13.04
CA LEU A 111 7.99 -21.25 -13.13
C LEU A 111 7.41 -20.09 -13.95
N LYS A 112 6.78 -20.37 -15.10
CA LYS A 112 6.09 -19.32 -15.91
C LYS A 112 4.95 -18.66 -15.16
N ARG A 113 4.17 -19.44 -14.42
CA ARG A 113 3.14 -18.89 -13.55
C ARG A 113 3.73 -17.99 -12.46
N GLN A 114 4.82 -18.40 -11.81
CA GLN A 114 5.50 -17.59 -10.80
C GLN A 114 6.08 -16.29 -11.40
N GLU A 115 6.58 -16.32 -12.64
CA GLU A 115 6.95 -15.10 -13.37
C GLU A 115 5.74 -14.16 -13.51
N TRP A 116 4.57 -14.69 -13.89
CA TRP A 116 3.34 -13.90 -14.02
C TRP A 116 2.77 -13.42 -12.70
N GLN A 117 2.91 -14.22 -11.63
CA GLN A 117 2.56 -13.84 -10.26
C GLN A 117 3.33 -12.58 -9.82
N ARG A 118 4.54 -12.38 -10.33
CA ARG A 118 5.36 -11.18 -10.04
C ARG A 118 5.01 -9.95 -10.89
N LEU A 119 4.02 -10.05 -11.78
CA LEU A 119 3.55 -8.92 -12.58
C LEU A 119 2.38 -8.21 -11.88
N GLY A 120 2.54 -6.93 -11.58
CA GLY A 120 1.55 -6.15 -10.82
C GLY A 120 0.19 -6.09 -11.51
N ARG A 121 0.15 -6.10 -12.84
CA ARG A 121 -1.12 -6.15 -13.60
C ARG A 121 -1.96 -7.41 -13.37
N PHE A 122 -1.33 -8.51 -12.95
CA PHE A 122 -2.01 -9.79 -12.73
C PHE A 122 -2.30 -10.01 -11.25
N ALA A 123 -1.27 -9.85 -10.41
CA ALA A 123 -1.34 -10.24 -9.01
C ALA A 123 -1.77 -9.12 -8.06
N LEU A 124 -1.56 -7.84 -8.40
CA LEU A 124 -2.00 -6.76 -7.52
C LEU A 124 -3.49 -6.53 -7.71
N ASN A 125 -4.25 -6.35 -6.63
CA ASN A 125 -5.67 -6.04 -6.73
C ASN A 125 -5.92 -4.61 -7.28
N ARG A 126 -7.15 -4.33 -7.72
CA ARG A 126 -7.52 -3.06 -8.35
C ARG A 126 -7.10 -1.86 -7.51
N TRP A 127 -7.40 -1.86 -6.22
CA TRP A 127 -7.07 -0.78 -5.31
C TRP A 127 -5.56 -0.51 -5.23
N GLY A 128 -4.74 -1.56 -5.10
CA GLY A 128 -3.29 -1.45 -5.12
C GLY A 128 -2.76 -0.96 -6.47
N ARG A 129 -3.40 -1.37 -7.59
CA ARG A 129 -3.05 -0.86 -8.93
C ARG A 129 -3.36 0.63 -9.07
N GLU A 130 -4.49 1.09 -8.55
CA GLU A 130 -4.81 2.53 -8.51
C GLU A 130 -3.76 3.29 -7.69
N ASN A 131 -3.38 2.79 -6.51
CA ASN A 131 -2.34 3.41 -5.69
C ASN A 131 -0.99 3.50 -6.42
N ALA A 132 -0.57 2.40 -7.08
CA ALA A 132 0.65 2.39 -7.88
C ALA A 132 0.60 3.38 -9.06
N LEU A 133 -0.51 3.43 -9.80
CA LEU A 133 -0.67 4.35 -10.92
C LEU A 133 -0.65 5.82 -10.47
N ALA A 134 -1.33 6.12 -9.35
CA ALA A 134 -1.34 7.45 -8.75
C ALA A 134 0.05 7.85 -8.24
N ALA A 135 0.81 6.93 -7.63
CA ALA A 135 2.17 7.18 -7.17
C ALA A 135 3.15 7.45 -8.33
N GLY A 136 3.12 6.62 -9.38
CA GLY A 136 3.95 6.82 -10.57
C GLY A 136 3.62 8.12 -11.30
N LEU A 137 2.33 8.48 -11.36
CA LEU A 137 1.90 9.77 -11.87
C LEU A 137 2.40 10.92 -11.00
N SER A 138 2.36 10.78 -9.67
CA SER A 138 2.85 11.79 -8.72
C SER A 138 4.33 12.09 -8.92
N LEU A 139 5.16 11.05 -9.05
CA LEU A 139 6.58 11.20 -9.39
C LEU A 139 6.78 11.90 -10.74
N TYR A 140 6.07 11.43 -11.77
CA TYR A 140 6.27 11.95 -13.13
C TYR A 140 5.88 13.42 -13.28
N LEU A 141 4.83 13.87 -12.58
CA LEU A 141 4.41 15.28 -12.60
C LEU A 141 5.30 16.17 -11.73
N GLY A 142 6.16 15.60 -10.88
CA GLY A 142 7.02 16.33 -9.94
C GLY A 142 6.27 16.77 -8.67
N ILE A 143 5.17 16.10 -8.34
CA ILE A 143 4.41 16.30 -7.10
C ILE A 143 5.19 15.75 -5.92
N THR A 144 6.02 14.73 -6.13
CA THR A 144 6.94 14.22 -5.12
C THR A 144 8.31 13.90 -5.71
N ASP A 145 9.36 14.03 -4.91
CA ASP A 145 10.73 13.67 -5.30
C ASP A 145 11.01 12.18 -5.15
N LYS A 146 10.37 11.52 -4.16
CA LYS A 146 10.62 10.14 -3.79
C LYS A 146 9.34 9.46 -3.32
N VAL A 147 9.19 8.18 -3.64
CA VAL A 147 8.05 7.36 -3.18
C VAL A 147 8.57 6.20 -2.34
N ILE A 148 7.88 5.94 -1.23
CA ILE A 148 8.05 4.74 -0.41
C ILE A 148 6.82 3.87 -0.62
N LEU A 149 7.01 2.72 -1.27
CA LEU A 149 5.97 1.73 -1.49
C LEU A 149 5.97 0.76 -0.31
N SER A 150 4.89 0.71 0.45
CA SER A 150 4.77 -0.11 1.64
C SER A 150 3.66 -1.14 1.51
N GLY A 151 3.99 -2.41 1.72
CA GLY A 151 3.04 -3.52 1.68
C GLY A 151 3.74 -4.85 1.43
N GLY A 152 3.48 -5.83 2.30
CA GLY A 152 4.17 -7.12 2.31
C GLY A 152 3.45 -8.23 1.55
N GLN A 153 3.75 -9.47 1.94
CA GLN A 153 3.28 -10.69 1.29
C GLN A 153 1.90 -11.11 1.83
N THR A 154 0.85 -10.40 1.42
CA THR A 154 -0.52 -10.74 1.81
C THR A 154 -1.08 -11.85 0.92
N ILE A 155 -1.44 -12.98 1.53
CA ILE A 155 -1.97 -14.17 0.84
C ILE A 155 -3.43 -14.37 1.30
N PRO A 156 -4.41 -14.53 0.40
CA PRO A 156 -5.79 -14.88 0.77
C PRO A 156 -5.83 -16.19 1.56
N ASP A 157 -6.68 -16.30 2.58
CA ASP A 157 -6.66 -17.47 3.47
C ASP A 157 -6.97 -18.79 2.76
N TRP A 158 -7.93 -18.78 1.81
CA TRP A 158 -8.18 -19.97 0.99
C TRP A 158 -6.94 -20.37 0.19
N ALA A 159 -6.17 -19.41 -0.32
CA ALA A 159 -4.99 -19.70 -1.12
C ALA A 159 -3.90 -20.40 -0.29
N LYS A 160 -3.78 -20.07 1.01
CA LYS A 160 -2.84 -20.76 1.92
C LYS A 160 -3.16 -22.25 2.08
N SER A 161 -4.44 -22.61 2.01
CA SER A 161 -4.91 -23.99 2.19
C SER A 161 -4.91 -24.81 0.89
N PHE A 162 -5.02 -24.15 -0.27
CA PHE A 162 -5.20 -24.82 -1.57
C PHE A 162 -3.97 -24.80 -2.47
N LEU A 163 -3.08 -23.82 -2.34
CA LEU A 163 -1.93 -23.68 -3.22
C LEU A 163 -0.73 -24.50 -2.74
N PRO A 164 0.10 -25.01 -3.68
CA PRO A 164 1.26 -25.80 -3.30
C PRO A 164 2.29 -24.95 -2.54
N PRO A 165 3.04 -25.53 -1.57
CA PRO A 165 3.99 -24.80 -0.72
C PRO A 165 5.03 -23.98 -1.51
N GLU A 166 5.50 -24.50 -2.64
CA GLU A 166 6.49 -23.82 -3.49
C GLU A 166 5.94 -22.51 -4.07
N ARG A 167 4.62 -22.45 -4.33
CA ARG A 167 3.93 -21.24 -4.78
C ARG A 167 3.82 -20.22 -3.65
N LEU A 168 3.58 -20.68 -2.42
CA LEU A 168 3.48 -19.81 -1.24
C LEU A 168 4.84 -19.23 -0.82
N GLN A 169 5.93 -20.00 -0.95
CA GLN A 169 7.28 -19.53 -0.61
C GLN A 169 7.79 -18.40 -1.51
N SER A 170 7.33 -18.35 -2.77
CA SER A 170 7.77 -17.37 -3.77
C SER A 170 6.83 -16.18 -3.92
N TRP A 171 5.91 -15.98 -2.97
CA TRP A 171 4.86 -14.97 -3.06
C TRP A 171 5.43 -13.55 -3.12
N PRO A 172 5.04 -12.72 -4.09
CA PRO A 172 5.50 -11.35 -4.16
C PRO A 172 4.81 -10.49 -3.11
N SER A 173 5.48 -9.41 -2.70
CA SER A 173 4.87 -8.40 -1.86
C SER A 173 4.09 -7.37 -2.68
N GLU A 174 3.11 -6.73 -2.06
CA GLU A 174 2.35 -5.65 -2.68
C GLU A 174 3.26 -4.51 -3.15
N ALA A 175 4.25 -4.12 -2.36
CA ALA A 175 5.21 -3.07 -2.72
C ALA A 175 6.01 -3.40 -4.00
N LYS A 176 6.46 -4.66 -4.15
CA LYS A 176 7.14 -5.11 -5.37
C LYS A 176 6.22 -5.06 -6.60
N LEU A 177 4.95 -5.42 -6.43
CA LEU A 177 3.97 -5.37 -7.51
C LEU A 177 3.58 -3.93 -7.88
N MET A 178 3.50 -3.02 -6.90
CA MET A 178 3.31 -1.59 -7.15
C MET A 178 4.50 -1.02 -7.94
N LYS A 179 5.74 -1.38 -7.57
CA LYS A 179 6.96 -0.99 -8.29
C LYS A 179 6.89 -1.43 -9.75
N ASP A 180 6.53 -2.69 -10.02
CA ASP A 180 6.40 -3.22 -11.39
C ASP A 180 5.47 -2.35 -12.25
N ILE A 181 4.31 -1.95 -11.72
CA ILE A 181 3.36 -1.08 -12.43
C ILE A 181 3.98 0.28 -12.71
N ILE A 182 4.61 0.91 -11.71
CA ILE A 182 5.20 2.24 -11.85
C ILE A 182 6.31 2.23 -12.89
N VAL A 183 7.25 1.29 -12.78
CA VAL A 183 8.40 1.17 -13.68
C VAL A 183 7.94 0.91 -15.11
N ARG A 184 7.06 -0.07 -15.33
CA ARG A 184 6.56 -0.38 -16.68
C ARG A 184 5.76 0.76 -17.30
N ARG A 185 5.02 1.51 -16.48
CA ARG A 185 4.12 2.56 -16.99
C ARG A 185 4.82 3.90 -17.18
N PHE A 186 5.75 4.25 -16.30
CA PHE A 186 6.33 5.60 -16.21
C PHE A 186 7.86 5.62 -16.36
N GLY A 187 8.56 4.48 -16.34
CA GLY A 187 10.02 4.40 -16.37
C GLY A 187 10.67 5.16 -17.52
N ASP A 188 10.27 4.84 -18.76
CA ASP A 188 10.83 5.51 -19.94
C ASP A 188 10.51 7.01 -19.98
N MET A 189 9.29 7.40 -19.60
CA MET A 189 8.88 8.81 -19.57
C MET A 189 9.68 9.59 -18.51
N TYR A 190 9.85 9.00 -17.34
CA TYR A 190 10.61 9.59 -16.25
C TYR A 190 12.09 9.72 -16.62
N PHE A 191 12.70 8.69 -17.21
CA PHE A 191 14.09 8.74 -17.67
C PHE A 191 14.31 9.84 -18.71
N LYS A 192 13.44 9.93 -19.72
CA LYS A 192 13.52 10.98 -20.75
C LYS A 192 13.44 12.40 -20.15
N LYS A 193 12.63 12.59 -19.11
CA LYS A 193 12.43 13.89 -18.46
C LYS A 193 13.53 14.25 -17.45
N HIS A 194 13.97 13.29 -16.66
CA HIS A 194 14.80 13.53 -15.47
C HIS A 194 16.24 13.01 -15.60
N GLY A 195 16.57 12.30 -16.69
CA GLY A 195 17.91 11.77 -16.94
C GLY A 195 18.35 10.64 -16.01
N LYS A 196 17.45 10.11 -15.18
CA LYS A 196 17.73 9.03 -14.21
C LYS A 196 16.59 8.00 -14.19
N SER A 197 16.91 6.76 -13.81
CA SER A 197 15.89 5.71 -13.67
C SER A 197 14.87 6.09 -12.59
N ILE A 198 13.58 5.83 -12.86
CA ILE A 198 12.53 6.00 -11.86
C ILE A 198 12.75 5.11 -10.63
N GLU A 199 13.44 3.97 -10.80
CA GLU A 199 13.73 3.06 -9.69
C GLU A 199 14.67 3.67 -8.64
N ALA A 200 15.48 4.66 -9.00
CA ALA A 200 16.37 5.35 -8.08
C ALA A 200 15.63 6.24 -7.06
N VAL A 201 14.32 6.44 -7.25
CA VAL A 201 13.46 7.24 -6.37
C VAL A 201 12.27 6.43 -5.81
N LEU A 202 12.34 5.09 -5.91
CA LEU A 202 11.36 4.15 -5.39
C LEU A 202 11.96 3.28 -4.30
N ASP A 203 11.55 3.52 -3.06
CA ASP A 203 11.88 2.64 -1.94
C ASP A 203 10.80 1.58 -1.75
N ILE A 204 11.23 0.38 -1.31
CA ILE A 204 10.36 -0.78 -1.11
C ILE A 204 10.40 -1.19 0.35
N GLU A 205 9.26 -1.13 1.03
CA GLU A 205 9.01 -1.75 2.32
C GLU A 205 8.07 -2.94 2.10
N ASP A 206 8.60 -4.17 2.23
CA ASP A 206 7.91 -5.41 1.89
C ASP A 206 7.70 -6.36 3.07
N GLY A 207 7.93 -5.91 4.30
CA GLY A 207 7.78 -6.69 5.53
C GLY A 207 6.40 -6.56 6.19
N SER A 208 5.58 -5.62 5.74
CA SER A 208 4.31 -5.30 6.40
C SER A 208 3.16 -6.24 6.10
N THR A 209 2.46 -6.69 7.14
CA THR A 209 1.27 -7.57 7.01
C THR A 209 -0.06 -6.84 7.24
N ASN A 210 -0.02 -5.58 7.65
CA ASN A 210 -1.19 -4.73 7.89
C ASN A 210 -0.79 -3.24 7.83
N THR A 211 -1.79 -2.34 7.90
CA THR A 211 -1.56 -0.90 7.78
C THR A 211 -0.70 -0.30 8.91
N LEU A 212 -0.78 -0.80 10.15
CA LEU A 212 0.08 -0.35 11.25
C LEU A 212 1.56 -0.71 10.97
N LEU A 213 1.82 -1.92 10.46
CA LEU A 213 3.16 -2.28 9.99
C LEU A 213 3.60 -1.42 8.81
N ASN A 214 2.70 -1.11 7.87
CA ASN A 214 3.07 -0.27 6.74
C ASN A 214 3.68 1.06 7.20
N PHE A 215 3.06 1.72 8.19
CA PHE A 215 3.61 2.95 8.78
C PHE A 215 4.91 2.71 9.53
N THR A 216 4.90 1.79 10.50
CA THR A 216 6.04 1.61 11.40
C THR A 216 7.29 1.12 10.67
N ASN A 217 7.16 0.16 9.76
CA ASN A 217 8.28 -0.32 8.96
C ASN A 217 8.77 0.74 7.96
N SER A 218 7.88 1.58 7.41
CA SER A 218 8.29 2.68 6.54
C SER A 218 9.14 3.70 7.29
N ILE A 219 8.77 4.04 8.52
CA ILE A 219 9.52 4.96 9.38
C ILE A 219 10.86 4.35 9.81
N VAL A 220 10.88 3.07 10.22
CA VAL A 220 12.14 2.39 10.57
C VAL A 220 13.10 2.36 9.37
N LYS A 221 12.57 2.16 8.16
CA LYS A 221 13.36 2.13 6.93
C LYS A 221 13.84 3.51 6.49
N GLU A 222 13.04 4.55 6.70
CA GLU A 222 13.37 5.95 6.36
C GLU A 222 13.02 6.86 7.56
N PRO A 223 13.89 6.91 8.60
CA PRO A 223 13.61 7.71 9.80
C PRO A 223 13.48 9.21 9.52
N SER A 224 13.99 9.70 8.39
CA SER A 224 13.80 11.09 8.00
C SER A 224 12.32 11.47 7.75
N LEU A 225 11.41 10.50 7.62
CA LEU A 225 9.96 10.75 7.53
C LEU A 225 9.40 11.52 8.73
N ILE A 226 10.04 11.46 9.89
CA ILE A 226 9.60 12.20 11.09
C ILE A 226 10.35 13.53 11.29
N SER A 227 11.23 13.91 10.37
CA SER A 227 11.93 15.20 10.44
C SER A 227 10.93 16.36 10.38
N PRO A 228 11.02 17.37 11.27
CA PRO A 228 10.11 18.51 11.29
C PRO A 228 10.22 19.38 10.03
N ASN A 229 11.31 19.24 9.27
CA ASN A 229 11.59 19.99 8.05
C ASN A 229 11.08 19.31 6.78
N ASN A 230 10.70 18.02 6.86
CA ASN A 230 10.32 17.26 5.68
C ASN A 230 8.81 17.33 5.48
N ILE A 231 8.37 17.72 4.29
CA ILE A 231 6.95 17.69 3.91
C ILE A 231 6.67 16.32 3.29
N ASN A 232 5.94 15.49 4.04
CA ASN A 232 5.58 14.15 3.60
C ASN A 232 4.11 14.09 3.18
N GLY A 233 3.85 13.41 2.06
CA GLY A 233 2.51 13.09 1.61
C GLY A 233 2.13 11.64 1.92
N LEU A 234 0.83 11.37 2.02
CA LEU A 234 0.28 10.01 2.08
C LEU A 234 -0.52 9.74 0.80
N LEU A 235 -0.42 8.52 0.28
CA LEU A 235 -1.21 8.05 -0.85
C LEU A 235 -1.87 6.72 -0.52
N ALA A 236 -3.20 6.73 -0.57
CA ALA A 236 -4.05 5.57 -0.34
C ALA A 236 -5.33 5.67 -1.16
N THR A 237 -6.17 4.63 -1.06
CA THR A 237 -7.54 4.68 -1.54
C THR A 237 -8.39 5.63 -0.70
N ASP A 238 -9.47 6.16 -1.29
CA ASP A 238 -10.35 7.13 -0.65
C ASP A 238 -10.90 6.65 0.70
N PHE A 239 -11.39 5.41 0.79
CA PHE A 239 -11.93 4.85 2.03
C PHE A 239 -10.85 4.63 3.10
N HIS A 240 -9.60 4.40 2.71
CA HIS A 240 -8.50 4.07 3.61
C HIS A 240 -7.78 5.30 4.16
N MET A 241 -7.94 6.45 3.48
CA MET A 241 -7.18 7.67 3.77
C MET A 241 -7.38 8.17 5.20
N ASN A 242 -8.60 8.10 5.75
CA ASN A 242 -8.88 8.54 7.12
C ASN A 242 -8.02 7.79 8.15
N ARG A 243 -7.90 6.47 7.99
CA ARG A 243 -7.05 5.66 8.86
C ARG A 243 -5.58 6.02 8.69
N CYS A 244 -5.12 6.25 7.46
CA CYS A 244 -3.75 6.72 7.22
C CYS A 244 -3.46 8.06 7.91
N GLN A 245 -4.40 9.01 7.93
CA GLN A 245 -4.25 10.29 8.62
C GLN A 245 -4.08 10.14 10.13
N ILE A 246 -4.94 9.33 10.75
CA ILE A 246 -4.85 9.05 12.19
C ILE A 246 -3.49 8.41 12.52
N LEU A 247 -3.02 7.49 11.67
CA LEU A 247 -1.72 6.86 11.85
C LEU A 247 -0.55 7.83 11.67
N SER A 248 -0.59 8.74 10.69
CA SER A 248 0.47 9.75 10.55
C SER A 248 0.56 10.65 11.79
N GLU A 249 -0.58 11.00 12.40
CA GLU A 249 -0.61 11.78 13.65
C GLU A 249 -0.02 10.96 14.81
N LEU A 250 -0.45 9.71 14.98
CA LEU A 250 0.04 8.82 16.04
C LEU A 250 1.54 8.55 15.95
N PHE A 251 2.08 8.39 14.75
CA PHE A 251 3.51 8.12 14.53
C PHE A 251 4.33 9.37 14.18
N MET A 252 3.74 10.56 14.35
CA MET A 252 4.37 11.87 14.15
C MET A 252 5.00 12.09 12.77
N VAL A 253 4.47 11.44 11.76
CA VAL A 253 4.75 11.80 10.38
C VAL A 253 4.00 13.10 10.14
N ARG A 254 4.72 14.24 10.16
CA ARG A 254 4.10 15.54 9.83
C ARG A 254 3.56 15.48 8.40
N SER A 255 2.24 15.36 8.31
CA SER A 255 1.46 15.52 7.10
C SER A 255 0.56 16.72 7.30
N GLU A 256 0.62 17.76 6.46
CA GLU A 256 -0.42 18.79 6.59
C GLU A 256 -1.76 18.26 6.03
N PRO A 257 -2.92 18.64 6.59
CA PRO A 257 -4.22 18.05 6.24
C PRO A 257 -4.61 18.12 4.75
N ASN A 258 -4.09 19.12 4.03
CA ASN A 258 -4.33 19.33 2.59
C ASN A 258 -3.40 18.51 1.67
N PHE A 259 -2.56 17.63 2.22
CA PHE A 259 -1.41 17.00 1.54
C PHE A 259 -1.61 15.51 1.24
N ASN A 260 -2.83 15.01 1.42
CA ASN A 260 -3.18 13.63 1.15
C ASN A 260 -3.60 13.41 -0.31
N VAL A 261 -2.93 12.48 -0.98
CA VAL A 261 -3.22 12.10 -2.36
C VAL A 261 -4.18 10.92 -2.36
N LYS A 262 -5.44 11.21 -2.60
CA LYS A 262 -6.46 10.21 -2.88
C LYS A 262 -6.26 9.62 -4.28
N ALA A 263 -5.97 8.32 -4.37
CA ALA A 263 -5.65 7.67 -5.64
C ALA A 263 -6.78 7.82 -6.68
N GLN A 264 -8.03 7.66 -6.26
CA GLN A 264 -9.19 7.79 -7.15
C GLN A 264 -9.32 9.22 -7.69
N SER A 265 -9.09 10.24 -6.85
CA SER A 265 -9.20 11.65 -7.23
C SER A 265 -8.20 12.05 -8.32
N ILE A 266 -6.91 11.70 -8.17
CA ILE A 266 -5.88 12.03 -9.16
C ILE A 266 -6.07 11.26 -10.49
N LEU A 267 -6.56 10.02 -10.43
CA LEU A 267 -6.80 9.20 -11.62
C LEU A 267 -8.10 9.58 -12.33
N GLU A 268 -9.14 10.02 -11.61
CA GLU A 268 -10.36 10.55 -12.21
C GLU A 268 -10.05 11.84 -12.98
N GLN A 269 -9.26 12.74 -12.41
CA GLN A 269 -8.79 13.95 -13.09
C GLN A 269 -8.02 13.61 -14.37
N ARG A 270 -7.09 12.64 -14.31
CA ARG A 270 -6.38 12.14 -15.49
C ARG A 270 -7.35 11.63 -16.56
N ALA A 271 -8.38 10.88 -16.16
CA ALA A 271 -9.38 10.34 -17.06
C ALA A 271 -10.29 11.42 -17.67
N LYS A 272 -10.61 12.49 -16.92
CA LYS A 272 -11.32 13.69 -17.39
C LYS A 272 -10.54 14.40 -18.49
N ILE A 273 -9.27 14.72 -18.23
CA ILE A 273 -8.39 15.38 -19.21
C ILE A 273 -8.30 14.59 -20.52
N ARG A 274 -8.17 13.25 -20.44
CA ARG A 274 -8.10 12.38 -21.64
C ARG A 274 -9.45 12.03 -22.27
N ARG A 275 -10.56 12.52 -21.72
CA ARG A 275 -11.93 12.16 -22.14
C ARG A 275 -12.16 10.63 -22.16
N LYS A 276 -11.62 9.93 -21.17
CA LYS A 276 -11.73 8.47 -21.03
C LYS A 276 -12.93 8.11 -20.14
N ILE A 277 -14.13 8.16 -20.74
CA ILE A 277 -15.43 7.99 -20.05
C ILE A 277 -15.46 6.74 -19.17
N LYS A 278 -15.12 5.56 -19.72
CA LYS A 278 -15.12 4.29 -18.95
C LYS A 278 -14.20 4.32 -17.72
N TYR A 279 -13.08 5.04 -17.80
CA TYR A 279 -12.19 5.17 -16.64
C TYR A 279 -12.77 6.12 -15.59
N GLN A 280 -13.45 7.20 -16.01
CA GLN A 280 -14.15 8.08 -15.07
C GLN A 280 -15.27 7.34 -14.35
N GLU A 281 -16.06 6.55 -15.08
CA GLU A 281 -17.09 5.67 -14.54
C GLU A 281 -16.52 4.68 -13.52
N MET A 282 -15.39 4.02 -13.86
CA MET A 282 -14.68 3.16 -12.92
C MET A 282 -14.28 3.90 -11.64
N GLN A 283 -13.67 5.09 -11.74
CA GLN A 283 -13.25 5.84 -10.55
C GLN A 283 -14.47 6.25 -9.69
N LYS A 284 -15.57 6.65 -10.32
CA LYS A 284 -16.82 6.98 -9.61
C LYS A 284 -17.36 5.78 -8.87
N TRP A 285 -17.45 4.61 -9.52
CA TRP A 285 -17.89 3.37 -8.88
C TRP A 285 -16.99 2.96 -7.70
N LEU A 286 -15.68 3.21 -7.79
CA LEU A 286 -14.72 2.98 -6.70
C LEU A 286 -14.87 3.98 -5.52
N THR A 287 -15.74 4.97 -5.63
CA THR A 287 -16.04 5.92 -4.55
C THR A 287 -17.52 5.91 -4.15
N ASP A 288 -18.36 5.16 -4.86
CA ASP A 288 -19.80 5.10 -4.66
C ASP A 288 -20.17 4.13 -3.55
N ILE A 289 -20.24 4.63 -2.32
CA ILE A 289 -20.57 3.83 -1.13
C ILE A 289 -21.97 3.22 -1.22
N GLU A 290 -22.90 3.86 -1.91
CA GLU A 290 -24.30 3.41 -1.95
C GLU A 290 -24.48 2.22 -2.89
N ASN A 291 -23.83 2.26 -4.07
CA ASN A 291 -24.01 1.27 -5.13
C ASN A 291 -22.87 0.26 -5.26
N ASN A 292 -21.72 0.48 -4.61
CA ASN A 292 -20.62 -0.48 -4.60
C ASN A 292 -20.73 -1.44 -3.41
N PRO A 293 -21.13 -2.71 -3.62
CA PRO A 293 -21.27 -3.67 -2.52
C PRO A 293 -19.96 -3.98 -1.80
N ASP A 294 -18.80 -3.89 -2.48
CA ASP A 294 -17.50 -4.08 -1.83
C ASP A 294 -17.23 -2.96 -0.81
N LEU A 295 -17.58 -1.71 -1.15
CA LEU A 295 -17.45 -0.59 -0.21
C LEU A 295 -18.46 -0.72 0.94
N LYS A 296 -19.73 -0.94 0.60
CA LYS A 296 -20.85 -0.91 1.56
C LYS A 296 -20.77 -2.02 2.59
N LEU A 297 -20.46 -3.25 2.16
CA LEU A 297 -20.59 -4.45 2.99
C LEU A 297 -19.26 -4.88 3.63
N ASP A 298 -18.11 -4.45 3.10
CA ASP A 298 -16.80 -4.95 3.50
C ASP A 298 -15.86 -3.80 3.90
N ARG A 299 -15.53 -2.91 2.96
CA ARG A 299 -14.47 -1.90 3.20
C ARG A 299 -14.86 -0.86 4.25
N ILE A 300 -16.02 -0.21 4.12
CA ILE A 300 -16.42 0.87 5.02
C ILE A 300 -16.66 0.37 6.47
N PRO A 301 -17.40 -0.73 6.70
CA PRO A 301 -17.52 -1.31 8.04
C PRO A 301 -16.16 -1.69 8.64
N GLY A 302 -15.28 -2.30 7.83
CA GLY A 302 -13.90 -2.60 8.23
C GLY A 302 -13.14 -1.34 8.64
N GLU A 303 -13.14 -0.29 7.84
CA GLU A 303 -12.45 0.97 8.17
C GLU A 303 -13.00 1.66 9.41
N LYS A 304 -14.31 1.59 9.68
CA LYS A 304 -14.90 2.09 10.94
C LYS A 304 -14.34 1.32 12.13
N ARG A 305 -14.34 -0.01 12.07
CA ARG A 305 -13.77 -0.88 13.11
C ARG A 305 -12.30 -0.57 13.37
N TRP A 306 -11.50 -0.46 12.31
CA TRP A 306 -10.06 -0.15 12.44
C TRP A 306 -9.82 1.27 12.96
N THR A 307 -10.62 2.23 12.53
CA THR A 307 -10.58 3.61 13.02
C THR A 307 -10.90 3.65 14.51
N LYS A 308 -11.95 2.96 14.95
CA LYS A 308 -12.31 2.82 16.37
C LYS A 308 -11.14 2.25 17.17
N GLY A 309 -10.44 1.24 16.66
CA GLY A 309 -9.27 0.67 17.32
C GLY A 309 -8.13 1.67 17.54
N LEU A 310 -8.02 2.71 16.72
CA LEU A 310 -6.98 3.74 16.84
C LEU A 310 -7.42 4.91 17.74
N THR A 311 -8.72 5.25 17.73
CA THR A 311 -9.21 6.47 18.38
C THR A 311 -9.85 6.24 19.74
N ASP A 312 -10.47 5.09 19.97
CA ASP A 312 -11.16 4.77 21.21
C ASP A 312 -10.16 4.31 22.30
N PRO A 313 -10.16 4.95 23.48
CA PRO A 313 -9.29 4.58 24.60
C PRO A 313 -9.34 3.09 25.00
N GLU A 314 -10.51 2.44 24.90
CA GLU A 314 -10.69 1.02 25.26
C GLU A 314 -9.76 0.10 24.45
N PHE A 315 -9.42 0.50 23.23
CA PHE A 315 -8.64 -0.30 22.29
C PHE A 315 -7.19 0.17 22.14
N THR A 316 -6.67 0.94 23.10
CA THR A 316 -5.30 1.49 23.02
C THR A 316 -4.24 0.40 22.78
N SER A 317 -4.41 -0.80 23.37
CA SER A 317 -3.50 -1.94 23.18
C SER A 317 -3.41 -2.45 21.74
N TYR A 318 -4.37 -2.12 20.88
CA TYR A 318 -4.36 -2.44 19.46
C TYR A 318 -3.07 -1.99 18.77
N PHE A 319 -2.65 -0.75 19.03
CA PHE A 319 -1.51 -0.13 18.33
C PHE A 319 -0.25 0.00 19.20
N MET A 320 -0.33 -0.13 20.53
CA MET A 320 0.82 0.01 21.44
C MET A 320 2.01 -0.89 21.07
N THR A 321 1.74 -2.15 20.74
CA THR A 321 2.78 -3.15 20.41
C THR A 321 3.68 -2.71 19.25
N TYR A 322 3.16 -1.87 18.35
CA TYR A 322 3.87 -1.41 17.17
C TYR A 322 4.97 -0.39 17.48
N PHE A 323 4.93 0.28 18.64
CA PHE A 323 6.02 1.18 19.02
C PHE A 323 7.30 0.44 19.46
N SER A 324 7.23 -0.87 19.71
CA SER A 324 8.40 -1.68 20.09
C SER A 324 9.50 -1.73 19.01
N VAL A 325 9.18 -1.40 17.76
CA VAL A 325 10.14 -1.37 16.65
C VAL A 325 10.99 -0.10 16.64
N PHE A 326 10.63 0.93 17.41
CA PHE A 326 11.37 2.18 17.50
C PHE A 326 12.41 2.15 18.62
N ASN A 327 13.46 1.36 18.36
CA ASN A 327 14.51 1.05 19.33
C ASN A 327 15.90 1.53 18.87
N THR A 328 15.95 2.42 17.89
CA THR A 328 17.18 3.06 17.39
C THR A 328 17.23 4.52 17.82
N PRO A 329 18.42 5.14 17.99
CA PRO A 329 18.54 6.54 18.40
C PRO A 329 17.67 7.52 17.60
N GLU A 330 17.52 7.28 16.30
CA GLU A 330 16.73 8.10 15.37
C GLU A 330 15.23 7.95 15.57
N THR A 331 14.76 6.79 16.05
CA THR A 331 13.33 6.46 16.19
C THR A 331 12.82 6.49 17.62
N ILE A 332 13.69 6.39 18.63
CA ILE A 332 13.34 6.48 20.06
C ILE A 332 12.50 7.72 20.40
N PRO A 333 12.70 8.92 19.81
CA PRO A 333 11.81 10.05 20.05
C PRO A 333 10.33 9.75 19.74
N ILE A 334 10.04 8.90 18.77
CA ILE A 334 8.67 8.45 18.45
C ILE A 334 8.12 7.60 19.60
N LEU A 335 8.92 6.64 20.09
CA LEU A 335 8.54 5.82 21.24
C LEU A 335 8.30 6.70 22.48
N GLN A 336 9.16 7.69 22.75
CA GLN A 336 8.96 8.63 23.86
C GLN A 336 7.63 9.38 23.73
N ASN A 337 7.33 9.91 22.54
CA ASN A 337 6.09 10.64 22.31
C ASN A 337 4.86 9.74 22.38
N ALA A 338 4.97 8.48 21.95
CA ALA A 338 3.94 7.48 22.15
C ALA A 338 3.69 7.22 23.64
N ILE A 339 4.74 7.03 24.45
CA ILE A 339 4.60 6.88 25.91
C ILE A 339 3.93 8.11 26.53
N ASN A 340 4.24 9.32 26.06
CA ASN A 340 3.58 10.55 26.50
C ASN A 340 2.09 10.60 26.10
N LEU A 341 1.73 10.18 24.89
CA LEU A 341 0.33 10.07 24.44
C LEU A 341 -0.47 9.13 25.34
N LEU A 342 0.15 8.04 25.79
CA LEU A 342 -0.47 7.06 26.67
C LEU A 342 -0.76 7.59 28.09
N LYS A 343 -0.25 8.78 28.45
CA LYS A 343 -0.61 9.49 29.70
C LYS A 343 -1.99 10.18 29.64
N ASP A 344 -2.70 10.13 28.51
CA ASP A 344 -4.07 10.65 28.38
C ASP A 344 -4.95 10.11 29.53
N PRO A 345 -5.61 10.98 30.32
CA PRO A 345 -6.49 10.56 31.42
C PRO A 345 -7.56 9.54 31.02
N LYS A 346 -7.97 9.51 29.74
CA LYS A 346 -8.93 8.53 29.23
C LYS A 346 -8.34 7.14 29.01
N ARG A 347 -7.01 7.03 28.85
CA ARG A 347 -6.28 5.80 28.49
C ARG A 347 -5.44 5.24 29.64
N ILE A 348 -4.97 6.11 30.54
CA ILE A 348 -3.86 5.80 31.45
C ILE A 348 -4.09 4.56 32.32
N GLU A 349 -5.30 4.34 32.85
CA GLU A 349 -5.59 3.16 33.66
C GLU A 349 -5.50 1.86 32.84
N LEU A 350 -6.06 1.85 31.62
CA LEU A 350 -5.97 0.70 30.71
C LEU A 350 -4.52 0.40 30.32
N VAL A 351 -3.73 1.45 30.08
CA VAL A 351 -2.30 1.32 29.75
C VAL A 351 -1.52 0.74 30.93
N ARG A 352 -1.80 1.18 32.17
CA ARG A 352 -1.18 0.63 33.38
C ARG A 352 -1.48 -0.85 33.54
N GLU A 353 -2.74 -1.25 33.35
CA GLU A 353 -3.16 -2.65 33.38
C GLU A 353 -2.41 -3.49 32.34
N ASP A 354 -2.32 -3.00 31.10
CA ASP A 354 -1.63 -3.71 30.03
C ASP A 354 -0.11 -3.82 30.23
N PHE A 355 0.53 -2.79 30.78
CA PHE A 355 1.93 -2.83 31.19
C PHE A 355 2.15 -3.85 32.32
N GLN A 356 1.27 -3.86 33.33
CA GLN A 356 1.38 -4.78 34.46
C GLN A 356 1.27 -6.25 34.02
N LYS A 357 0.38 -6.58 33.07
CA LYS A 357 0.23 -7.94 32.50
C LYS A 357 1.53 -8.49 31.89
N VAL A 358 2.42 -7.62 31.43
CA VAL A 358 3.71 -7.99 30.83
C VAL A 358 4.91 -7.70 31.74
N GLY A 359 4.67 -7.41 33.02
CA GLY A 359 5.72 -7.15 34.01
C GLY A 359 6.43 -5.82 33.86
N LEU A 360 5.78 -4.83 33.24
CA LEU A 360 6.26 -3.45 33.15
C LEU A 360 5.50 -2.56 34.14
N ASN A 361 6.14 -1.47 34.57
CA ASN A 361 5.51 -0.39 35.33
C ASN A 361 5.43 0.85 34.43
N PHE A 362 4.22 1.22 34.00
CA PHE A 362 4.02 2.35 33.10
C PHE A 362 4.54 3.66 33.70
N ASP A 363 4.15 3.98 34.93
CA ASP A 363 4.50 5.25 35.58
C ASP A 363 6.02 5.42 35.63
N HIS A 364 6.75 4.33 35.94
CA HIS A 364 8.21 4.32 35.96
C HIS A 364 8.82 4.63 34.59
N PHE A 365 8.41 3.93 33.52
CA PHE A 365 8.94 4.19 32.18
C PHE A 365 8.48 5.52 31.59
N SER A 366 7.34 6.03 32.04
CA SER A 366 6.74 7.24 31.50
C SER A 366 7.46 8.53 31.94
N GLU A 367 8.22 8.47 33.03
CA GLU A 367 9.04 9.57 33.54
C GLU A 367 10.51 9.50 33.08
N GLU A 368 10.89 8.43 32.38
CA GLU A 368 12.25 8.24 31.87
C GLU A 368 12.49 8.98 30.55
N ASP A 369 13.71 9.49 30.37
CA ASP A 369 14.25 9.84 29.05
C ASP A 369 14.70 8.55 28.38
N LEU A 370 13.90 8.05 27.43
CA LEU A 370 14.16 6.78 26.77
C LEU A 370 15.43 6.79 25.91
N LEU A 371 15.84 7.96 25.39
CA LEU A 371 17.08 8.05 24.62
C LEU A 371 18.28 7.93 25.54
N LYS A 372 18.25 8.61 26.69
CA LYS A 372 19.26 8.45 27.74
C LYS A 372 19.28 7.03 28.29
N LEU A 373 18.10 6.47 28.59
CA LEU A 373 17.93 5.11 29.10
C LEU A 373 18.53 4.06 28.14
N SER A 374 18.32 4.22 26.83
CA SER A 374 18.87 3.31 25.81
C SER A 374 20.41 3.25 25.78
N LYS A 375 21.07 4.31 26.26
CA LYS A 375 22.54 4.44 26.31
C LYS A 375 23.11 4.03 27.65
N GLU A 376 22.47 4.43 28.75
CA GLU A 376 23.00 4.29 30.11
C GLU A 376 22.53 3.01 30.82
N ASN A 377 21.32 2.53 30.52
CA ASN A 377 20.78 1.29 31.09
C ASN A 377 20.03 0.50 30.03
N ARG A 378 20.82 -0.10 29.13
CA ARG A 378 20.33 -0.82 27.96
C ARG A 378 19.45 -2.02 28.33
N ASP A 379 19.72 -2.70 29.44
CA ASP A 379 18.91 -3.83 29.89
C ASP A 379 17.49 -3.42 30.26
N LYS A 380 17.35 -2.30 31.01
CA LYS A 380 16.05 -1.73 31.34
C LYS A 380 15.31 -1.21 30.10
N PHE A 381 16.02 -0.59 29.15
CA PHE A 381 15.41 -0.20 27.87
C PHE A 381 14.94 -1.42 27.06
N ASN A 382 15.75 -2.48 26.99
CA ASN A 382 15.38 -3.71 26.32
C ASN A 382 14.18 -4.40 27.00
N GLN A 383 14.07 -4.31 28.33
CA GLN A 383 12.90 -4.78 29.05
C GLN A 383 11.62 -4.08 28.58
N LEU A 384 11.64 -2.75 28.40
CA LEU A 384 10.51 -2.01 27.83
C LEU A 384 10.15 -2.52 26.43
N ILE A 385 11.14 -2.64 25.54
CA ILE A 385 10.93 -3.09 24.15
C ILE A 385 10.32 -4.50 24.11
N GLU A 386 10.87 -5.45 24.87
CA GLU A 386 10.38 -6.82 24.92
C GLU A 386 9.02 -6.94 25.61
N GLY A 387 8.74 -6.10 26.60
CA GLY A 387 7.42 -6.03 27.23
C GLY A 387 6.35 -5.49 26.27
N LEU A 388 6.64 -4.40 25.54
CA LEU A 388 5.73 -3.85 24.53
C LEU A 388 5.35 -4.88 23.45
N LYS A 389 6.30 -5.73 23.01
CA LYS A 389 6.02 -6.82 22.05
C LYS A 389 5.02 -7.85 22.57
N LYS A 390 4.93 -8.02 23.89
CA LYS A 390 4.11 -9.04 24.56
C LYS A 390 2.72 -8.54 24.94
N ILE A 391 2.43 -7.25 24.82
CA ILE A 391 1.12 -6.70 25.18
C ILE A 391 0.05 -7.34 24.28
N PRO A 392 -0.98 -7.99 24.85
CA PRO A 392 -2.09 -8.53 24.07
C PRO A 392 -2.82 -7.42 23.32
N ARG A 393 -3.08 -7.64 22.04
CA ARG A 393 -3.80 -6.65 21.21
C ARG A 393 -5.30 -6.84 21.38
N THR A 394 -5.99 -5.79 21.82
CA THR A 394 -7.45 -5.76 21.89
C THR A 394 -7.99 -5.03 20.67
N MET A 395 -8.88 -5.68 19.93
CA MET A 395 -9.50 -5.12 18.72
C MET A 395 -11.00 -4.89 18.96
N PRO A 396 -11.58 -3.81 18.43
CA PRO A 396 -13.03 -3.68 18.41
C PRO A 396 -13.69 -4.92 17.78
N PRO A 397 -14.88 -5.34 18.26
CA PRO A 397 -15.61 -6.43 17.64
C PRO A 397 -16.03 -6.05 16.20
N GLU A 398 -16.35 -7.06 15.39
CA GLU A 398 -16.96 -6.82 14.08
C GLU A 398 -18.38 -6.30 14.26
N GLU A 399 -18.70 -5.21 13.57
CA GLU A 399 -20.08 -4.73 13.46
C GLU A 399 -20.85 -5.77 12.63
N LYS A 400 -21.91 -6.34 13.21
CA LYS A 400 -22.77 -7.36 12.58
C LYS A 400 -23.76 -6.76 11.60
#